data_AF-A0A829WTH5-F1
#
_entry.id   AF-A0A829WTH5-F1
#
_cell.length_a   1.000
_cell.length_b   1.000
_cell.length_c   1.000
_cell.angle_alpha   90.00
_cell.angle_beta   90.00
_cell.angle_gamma   90.00
#
_symmetry.space_group_name_H-M   'P 1'
#
loop_
_entity.id
_entity.type
_entity.pdbx_description
1 polymer ?
#
loop_
_entity_poly.entity_id
_entity_poly.type
_entity_poly.pdbx_seq_one_letter_code
_entity_poly.pdbx_strand_id
1 'polypeptide(L)'
;MKTMIPLIASFALVGLASSASASGLHAVRPVQGYTCMALNQTQEQAMDFDHPATFRQGPSDTAADAGLAGAQVAIKTGADPVNGYLPTLRTDFKPAWVKASLVKPYAVASDPKARCVPAVMSNGSQGFMYPRD
;
A
#
# COMPACT_ATOMS: atom_id res chain seq x y z
N MET A 1 -31.36 -72.91 -9.11
CA MET A 1 -31.62 -72.18 -7.86
C MET A 1 -30.95 -70.82 -7.94
N LYS A 2 -31.76 -69.75 -7.81
CA LYS A 2 -31.48 -68.38 -7.35
C LYS A 2 -30.19 -67.65 -7.77
N THR A 3 -30.41 -66.70 -8.69
CA THR A 3 -29.73 -65.42 -8.91
C THR A 3 -29.44 -64.66 -7.61
N MET A 4 -28.27 -64.03 -7.49
CA MET A 4 -28.04 -62.90 -6.56
C MET A 4 -27.22 -61.82 -7.27
N ILE A 5 -27.83 -60.64 -7.40
CA ILE A 5 -27.23 -59.40 -7.90
C ILE A 5 -26.90 -58.56 -6.66
N PRO A 6 -25.65 -58.13 -6.42
CA PRO A 6 -25.37 -57.17 -5.38
C PRO A 6 -25.64 -55.75 -5.89
N LEU A 7 -26.53 -55.06 -5.18
CA LEU A 7 -26.85 -53.64 -5.30
C LEU A 7 -25.64 -52.84 -4.77
N ILE A 8 -24.91 -52.13 -5.64
CA ILE A 8 -23.84 -51.21 -5.22
C ILE A 8 -24.48 -49.86 -4.92
N ALA A 9 -24.46 -49.46 -3.65
CA ALA A 9 -24.96 -48.18 -3.18
C ALA A 9 -23.98 -47.04 -3.52
N SER A 10 -24.42 -46.07 -4.31
CA SER A 10 -23.68 -44.85 -4.62
C SER A 10 -23.64 -43.92 -3.41
N PHE A 11 -22.46 -43.75 -2.80
CA PHE A 11 -22.20 -42.69 -1.83
C PHE A 11 -22.05 -41.35 -2.56
N ALA A 12 -23.02 -40.46 -2.38
CA ALA A 12 -22.91 -39.06 -2.81
C ALA A 12 -21.98 -38.30 -1.84
N LEU A 13 -20.76 -37.95 -2.28
CA LEU A 13 -19.93 -36.99 -1.56
C LEU A 13 -20.54 -35.59 -1.71
N VAL A 14 -21.22 -35.11 -0.67
CA VAL A 14 -21.59 -33.70 -0.53
C VAL A 14 -20.29 -32.91 -0.31
N GLY A 15 -19.81 -32.25 -1.35
CA GLY A 15 -18.67 -31.36 -1.28
C GLY A 15 -18.98 -30.17 -0.37
N LEU A 16 -18.42 -30.17 0.84
CA LEU A 16 -18.32 -28.99 1.69
C LEU A 16 -17.43 -27.97 0.97
N ALA A 17 -18.03 -27.10 0.17
CA ALA A 17 -17.36 -25.92 -0.36
C ALA A 17 -16.90 -25.07 0.83
N SER A 18 -15.61 -25.18 1.17
CA SER A 18 -14.99 -24.28 2.13
C SER A 18 -14.93 -22.90 1.49
N SER A 19 -15.85 -22.02 1.87
CA SER A 19 -15.79 -20.61 1.56
C SER A 19 -14.54 -20.04 2.23
N ALA A 20 -13.42 -20.00 1.52
CA ALA A 20 -12.24 -19.28 1.98
C ALA A 20 -12.57 -17.78 1.96
N SER A 21 -12.98 -17.23 3.10
CA SER A 21 -13.08 -15.78 3.27
C SER A 21 -11.66 -15.22 3.28
N ALA A 22 -11.25 -14.60 2.17
CA ALA A 22 -10.06 -13.78 2.16
C ALA A 22 -10.30 -12.62 3.15
N SER A 23 -9.64 -12.67 4.31
CA SER A 23 -9.60 -11.51 5.21
C SER A 23 -8.99 -10.35 4.42
N GLY A 24 -9.75 -9.27 4.24
CA GLY A 24 -9.30 -8.13 3.46
C GLY A 24 -7.99 -7.53 4.00
N LEU A 25 -7.23 -6.87 3.12
CA LEU A 25 -6.04 -6.12 3.51
C LEU A 25 -6.46 -5.02 4.50
N HIS A 26 -5.91 -5.04 5.71
CA HIS A 26 -6.22 -4.06 6.75
C HIS A 26 -4.96 -3.65 7.50
N ALA A 27 -5.00 -2.47 8.10
CA ALA A 27 -3.89 -1.96 8.88
C ALA A 27 -3.82 -2.66 10.25
N VAL A 28 -2.61 -3.02 10.67
CA VAL A 28 -2.34 -3.71 11.95
C VAL A 28 -1.80 -2.73 12.99
N ARG A 29 -0.88 -1.84 12.60
CA ARG A 29 -0.30 -0.83 13.49
C ARG A 29 0.31 0.35 12.74
N PRO A 30 0.42 1.53 13.36
CA PRO A 30 1.16 2.65 12.78
C PRO A 30 2.66 2.35 12.60
N VAL A 31 3.26 2.97 11.60
CA VAL A 31 4.72 3.04 11.43
C VAL A 31 5.23 4.27 12.20
N GLN A 32 6.00 4.02 13.26
CA GLN A 32 6.52 5.06 14.13
C GLN A 32 7.60 5.90 13.42
N GLY A 33 7.62 7.21 13.68
CA GLY A 33 8.61 8.13 13.12
C GLY A 33 8.38 8.50 11.65
N TYR A 34 7.19 8.21 11.10
CA TYR A 34 6.79 8.60 9.75
C TYR A 34 5.46 9.35 9.75
N THR A 35 5.34 10.30 8.83
CA THR A 35 4.13 11.07 8.55
C THR A 35 3.63 10.79 7.13
N CYS A 36 2.33 10.89 6.92
CA CYS A 36 1.76 10.75 5.58
C CYS A 36 1.82 12.08 4.82
N MET A 37 2.35 12.04 3.61
CA MET A 37 2.25 13.11 2.62
C MET A 37 1.52 12.59 1.39
N ALA A 38 0.93 13.49 0.61
CA ALA A 38 0.34 13.18 -0.68
C ALA A 38 1.27 13.62 -1.81
N LEU A 39 1.20 12.95 -2.97
CA LEU A 39 1.82 13.49 -4.18
C LEU A 39 1.18 14.82 -4.55
N ASN A 40 2.01 15.78 -4.92
CA ASN A 40 1.59 17.10 -5.38
C ASN A 40 1.40 17.05 -6.90
N GLN A 41 0.34 16.38 -7.33
CA GLN A 41 0.00 16.19 -8.74
C GLN A 41 -1.42 16.67 -9.03
N THR A 42 -1.65 17.12 -10.26
CA THR A 42 -3.01 17.27 -10.80
C THR A 42 -3.60 15.90 -11.13
N GLN A 43 -4.90 15.85 -11.43
CA GLN A 43 -5.54 14.59 -11.81
C GLN A 43 -4.98 14.05 -13.13
N GLU A 44 -4.65 14.92 -14.08
CA GLU A 44 -4.03 14.55 -15.35
C GLU A 44 -2.66 13.92 -15.12
N GLN A 45 -1.84 14.53 -14.25
CA GLN A 45 -0.52 14.01 -13.89
C GLN A 45 -0.60 12.67 -13.14
N ALA A 46 -1.62 12.48 -12.31
CA ALA A 46 -1.83 11.21 -11.61
C ALA A 46 -2.24 10.06 -12.55
N MET A 47 -2.75 10.39 -13.75
CA MET A 47 -3.12 9.45 -14.81
C MET A 47 -2.05 9.34 -15.91
N ASP A 48 -0.95 10.09 -15.82
CA ASP A 48 0.19 9.98 -16.73
C ASP A 48 1.06 8.78 -16.31
N PHE A 49 0.85 7.65 -16.97
CA PHE A 49 1.62 6.42 -16.73
C PHE A 49 2.99 6.43 -17.41
N ASP A 50 3.26 7.39 -18.30
CA ASP A 50 4.55 7.53 -18.99
C ASP A 50 5.55 8.31 -18.13
N HIS A 51 5.07 9.19 -17.25
CA HIS A 51 5.90 9.97 -16.32
C HIS A 51 5.49 9.82 -14.84
N PRO A 52 5.48 8.59 -14.30
CA PRO A 52 5.07 8.37 -12.93
C PRO A 52 6.09 8.97 -11.96
N ALA A 53 5.61 9.42 -10.79
CA ALA A 53 6.50 9.79 -9.70
C ALA A 53 7.27 8.55 -9.22
N THR A 54 8.59 8.68 -9.06
CA THR A 54 9.45 7.58 -8.59
C THR A 54 10.11 7.92 -7.26
N PHE A 55 10.40 6.86 -6.50
CA PHE A 55 11.39 6.91 -5.44
C PHE A 55 12.80 6.77 -6.03
N ARG A 56 13.78 7.32 -5.33
CA ARG A 56 15.21 7.22 -5.66
C ARG A 56 15.96 6.40 -4.61
N GLN A 57 17.02 5.72 -5.02
CA GLN A 57 17.92 5.00 -4.11
C GLN A 57 18.77 5.95 -3.25
N GLY A 58 18.96 7.20 -3.69
CA GLY A 58 19.70 8.25 -2.99
C GLY A 58 19.10 9.64 -3.20
N PRO A 59 19.52 10.65 -2.43
CA PRO A 59 19.01 12.02 -2.52
C PRO A 59 19.67 12.79 -3.68
N SER A 60 19.41 12.34 -4.92
CA SER A 60 19.96 12.95 -6.13
C SER A 60 19.09 12.66 -7.35
N ASP A 61 19.05 13.60 -8.30
CA ASP A 61 18.42 13.43 -9.62
C ASP A 61 19.12 12.37 -10.47
N THR A 62 20.39 12.06 -10.18
CA THR A 62 21.17 11.01 -10.88
C THR A 62 21.12 9.65 -10.19
N ALA A 63 20.45 9.54 -9.04
CA ALA A 63 20.32 8.26 -8.36
C ALA A 63 19.38 7.33 -9.15
N ALA A 64 19.71 6.03 -9.14
CA ALA A 64 18.84 5.01 -9.72
C ALA A 64 17.46 5.03 -9.06
N ASP A 65 16.43 4.64 -9.82
CA ASP A 65 15.09 4.51 -9.28
C ASP A 65 15.01 3.39 -8.25
N ALA A 66 14.18 3.64 -7.24
CA ALA A 66 13.80 2.71 -6.19
C ALA A 66 12.32 2.36 -6.30
N GLY A 67 11.75 2.35 -7.51
CA GLY A 67 10.35 2.00 -7.77
C GLY A 67 9.41 3.20 -7.78
N LEU A 68 8.13 2.92 -8.05
CA LEU A 68 7.09 3.95 -8.18
C LEU A 68 6.63 4.47 -6.82
N ALA A 69 6.36 5.77 -6.75
CA ALA A 69 5.72 6.39 -5.60
C ALA A 69 4.19 6.29 -5.75
N GLY A 70 3.52 5.86 -4.69
CA GLY A 70 2.05 5.88 -4.63
C GLY A 70 1.52 7.28 -4.35
N ALA A 71 0.20 7.47 -4.52
CA ALA A 71 -0.48 8.74 -4.26
C ALA A 71 -0.28 9.28 -2.83
N GLN A 72 0.01 8.39 -1.87
CA GLN A 72 0.47 8.73 -0.53
C GLN A 72 1.88 8.20 -0.31
N VAL A 73 2.68 8.95 0.44
CA VAL A 73 4.09 8.65 0.72
C VAL A 73 4.34 8.76 2.23
N ALA A 74 5.06 7.78 2.79
CA ALA A 74 5.46 7.78 4.20
C ALA A 74 6.82 8.48 4.36
N ILE A 75 6.81 9.73 4.83
CA ILE A 75 8.01 10.56 4.99
C ILE A 75 8.49 10.52 6.43
N LYS A 76 9.80 10.41 6.64
CA LYS A 76 10.37 10.43 7.99
C LYS A 76 10.00 11.74 8.70
N THR A 77 9.37 11.64 9.86
CA THR A 77 8.87 12.78 10.62
C THR A 77 10.01 13.72 11.02
N GLY A 78 9.85 15.02 10.73
CA GLY A 78 10.81 16.06 11.11
C GLY A 78 12.13 16.02 10.35
N ALA A 79 12.22 15.26 9.25
CA ALA A 79 13.41 15.25 8.41
C ALA A 79 13.47 16.50 7.52
N ASP A 80 14.61 17.17 7.53
CA ASP A 80 14.93 18.21 6.54
C ASP A 80 15.31 17.58 5.19
N PRO A 81 15.01 18.24 4.06
CA PRO A 81 15.45 17.77 2.76
C PRO A 81 16.97 17.73 2.63
N VAL A 82 17.51 16.62 2.13
CA VAL A 82 18.90 16.48 1.71
C VAL A 82 18.96 16.62 0.20
N ASN A 83 19.66 17.63 -0.33
CA ASN A 83 19.70 17.93 -1.77
C ASN A 83 18.31 18.05 -2.43
N GLY A 84 17.31 18.54 -1.69
CA GLY A 84 15.93 18.65 -2.18
C GLY A 84 15.13 17.34 -2.15
N TYR A 85 15.64 16.31 -1.48
CA TYR A 85 14.98 15.02 -1.31
C TYR A 85 14.65 14.72 0.16
N LEU A 86 13.48 14.15 0.40
CA LEU A 86 13.04 13.71 1.71
C LEU A 86 13.24 12.20 1.87
N PRO A 87 13.74 11.72 3.02
CA PRO A 87 13.83 10.31 3.31
C PRO A 87 12.43 9.71 3.50
N THR A 88 12.19 8.59 2.83
CA THR A 88 10.89 7.91 2.76
C THR A 88 11.06 6.40 2.97
N LEU A 89 9.92 5.71 3.03
CA LEU A 89 9.82 4.27 3.17
C LEU A 89 8.95 3.71 2.04
N ARG A 90 9.44 2.69 1.33
CA ARG A 90 8.70 1.95 0.32
C ARG A 90 7.69 0.97 0.95
N THR A 91 6.81 0.41 0.12
CA THR A 91 5.84 -0.64 0.50
C THR A 91 6.50 -1.90 1.08
N ASP A 92 7.76 -2.17 0.75
CA ASP A 92 8.56 -3.29 1.27
C ASP A 92 9.43 -2.91 2.48
N PHE A 93 9.17 -1.77 3.13
CA PHE A 93 9.94 -1.22 4.24
C PHE A 93 11.41 -0.89 3.91
N LYS A 94 11.81 -0.87 2.63
CA LYS A 94 13.15 -0.41 2.25
C LYS A 94 13.22 1.13 2.29
N PRO A 95 14.31 1.69 2.84
CA PRO A 95 14.56 3.13 2.76
C PRO A 95 14.67 3.58 1.30
N ALA A 96 14.14 4.77 1.01
CA ALA A 96 14.31 5.42 -0.27
C ALA A 96 14.24 6.95 -0.09
N TRP A 97 14.25 7.67 -1.20
CA TRP A 97 14.17 9.13 -1.25
C TRP A 97 13.08 9.57 -2.22
N VAL A 98 12.36 10.64 -1.89
CA VAL A 98 11.40 11.28 -2.81
C VAL A 98 11.75 12.76 -2.93
N LYS A 99 11.59 13.33 -4.13
CA LYS A 99 11.86 14.77 -4.33
C LYS A 99 10.85 15.58 -3.52
N ALA A 100 11.34 16.52 -2.70
CA ALA A 100 10.50 17.28 -1.77
C ALA A 100 9.41 18.09 -2.50
N SER A 101 9.71 18.58 -3.70
CA SER A 101 8.77 19.32 -4.55
C SER A 101 7.59 18.48 -5.07
N LEU A 102 7.70 17.14 -5.02
CA LEU A 102 6.66 16.22 -5.49
C LEU A 102 5.65 15.86 -4.39
N VAL A 103 5.84 16.32 -3.16
CA VAL A 103 4.95 15.98 -2.04
C VAL A 103 4.39 17.21 -1.37
N LYS A 104 3.19 17.06 -0.80
CA LYS A 104 2.52 18.08 0.02
C LYS A 104 1.88 17.44 1.25
N PRO A 105 1.57 18.21 2.31
CA PRO A 105 0.78 17.70 3.41
C PRO A 105 -0.47 16.99 2.91
N TYR A 106 -0.79 15.84 3.50
CA TYR A 106 -2.00 15.11 3.15
C TYR A 106 -3.24 15.94 3.53
N ALA A 107 -4.16 16.08 2.58
CA ALA A 107 -5.45 16.74 2.78
C ALA A 107 -6.47 16.17 1.79
N VAL A 108 -7.73 16.07 2.22
CA VAL A 108 -8.85 15.66 1.37
C VAL A 108 -9.80 16.84 1.23
N ALA A 109 -10.14 17.23 -0.01
CA ALA A 109 -10.95 18.42 -0.26
C ALA A 109 -12.35 18.35 0.39
N SER A 110 -12.95 17.16 0.43
CA SER A 110 -14.27 16.94 1.03
C SER A 110 -14.25 16.80 2.55
N ASP A 111 -13.08 16.59 3.16
CA ASP A 111 -12.93 16.43 4.61
C ASP A 111 -11.55 16.95 5.06
N PRO A 112 -11.47 18.22 5.52
CA PRO A 112 -10.23 18.79 6.03
C PRO A 112 -9.68 18.12 7.29
N LYS A 113 -10.51 17.34 8.01
CA LYS A 113 -10.10 16.58 9.19
C LYS A 113 -9.61 15.19 8.83
N ALA A 114 -9.74 14.75 7.58
CA ALA A 114 -9.27 13.44 7.16
C ALA A 114 -7.78 13.28 7.44
N ARG A 115 -7.44 12.19 8.12
CA ARG A 115 -6.07 11.85 8.48
C ARG A 115 -5.60 10.65 7.69
N CYS A 116 -4.33 10.67 7.32
CA CYS A 116 -3.61 9.55 6.76
C CYS A 116 -2.44 9.23 7.67
N VAL A 117 -2.27 7.96 8.05
CA VAL A 117 -1.20 7.50 8.94
C VAL A 117 -0.49 6.32 8.28
N PRO A 118 0.83 6.37 8.06
CA PRO A 118 1.58 5.22 7.58
C PRO A 118 1.41 4.03 8.53
N ALA A 119 1.18 2.84 7.98
CA ALA A 119 0.83 1.65 8.74
C ALA A 119 1.53 0.39 8.21
N VAL A 120 1.75 -0.57 9.10
CA VAL A 120 2.02 -1.97 8.72
C VAL A 120 0.68 -2.62 8.42
N MET A 121 0.55 -3.23 7.25
CA MET A 121 -0.66 -3.92 6.81
C MET A 121 -0.63 -5.41 7.21
N SER A 122 -1.78 -6.08 7.14
CA SER A 122 -1.94 -7.49 7.53
C SER A 122 -1.08 -8.47 6.74
N ASN A 123 -0.62 -8.09 5.55
CA ASN A 123 0.33 -8.84 4.72
C ASN A 123 1.81 -8.48 5.00
N GLY A 124 2.09 -7.68 6.02
CA GLY A 124 3.44 -7.24 6.38
C GLY A 124 4.02 -6.12 5.52
N SER A 125 3.27 -5.59 4.55
CA SER A 125 3.70 -4.43 3.73
C SER A 125 3.46 -3.09 4.44
N GLN A 126 4.17 -2.05 3.99
CA GLN A 126 3.85 -0.67 4.34
C GLN A 126 2.66 -0.21 3.50
N GLY A 127 1.67 0.37 4.18
CA GLY A 127 0.51 1.02 3.59
C GLY A 127 0.07 2.20 4.46
N PHE A 128 -1.22 2.54 4.37
CA PHE A 128 -1.78 3.68 5.09
C PHE A 128 -3.10 3.28 5.73
N MET A 129 -3.35 3.79 6.92
CA MET A 129 -4.65 3.76 7.56
C MET A 129 -5.28 5.15 7.56
N TYR A 130 -6.61 5.17 7.56
CA TYR A 130 -7.42 6.40 7.55
C TYR A 130 -8.35 6.38 8.75
N PRO A 131 -7.85 6.76 9.95
CA PRO A 131 -8.67 6.83 11.14
C PRO A 131 -9.83 7.77 10.90
N ARG A 132 -11.04 7.33 11.30
CA ARG A 132 -12.18 8.21 11.46
C ARG A 132 -12.27 8.56 12.93
N ASP A 133 -12.16 9.83 13.24
CA ASP A 133 -12.47 10.35 14.58
C ASP A 133 -14.00 10.38 14.78
#